data_AF-A0A9J7HRK0-F1
#
_entry.id   AF-A0A9J7HRK0-F1
#
_cell.length_a   1.000
_cell.length_b   1.000
_cell.length_c   1.000
_cell.angle_alpha   90.00
_cell.angle_beta   90.00
_cell.angle_gamma   90.00
#
_symmetry.space_group_name_H-M   'P 1'
#
loop_
_entity.id
_entity.type
_entity.pdbx_description
1 polymer ?
#
loop_
_entity_poly.entity_id
_entity_poly.type
_entity_poly.pdbx_seq_one_letter_code
_entity_poly.pdbx_strand_id
1 'polypeptide(L)'
;MNTGIGMATSKERTVTLRVSRPTGKPLKRTFLKEEAEDEYVIDKAGAYEICLSNAHSMYVSKMVYLFVSVSYKEDWDQYNEVLVQKFEAMQSMGNLTQTMSMVRNRVNYMLSFQNYNRWHFAKDFRMAKINNFYVQFWSILQCVVIIGCAFFQVYFVKKLFIVKTLTPTNKPRC
;
A
#
# COMPACT_ATOMS: atom_id res chain seq x y z
N MET A 1 -14.75 7.32 -25.37
CA MET A 1 -14.65 6.56 -24.10
C MET A 1 -13.45 7.06 -23.32
N ASN A 2 -13.62 7.43 -22.04
CA ASN A 2 -12.54 7.94 -21.20
C ASN A 2 -12.25 6.94 -20.07
N THR A 3 -10.98 6.69 -19.80
CA THR A 3 -10.52 5.83 -18.71
C THR A 3 -9.69 6.67 -17.76
N GLY A 4 -10.19 6.86 -16.54
CA GLY A 4 -9.44 7.47 -15.45
C GLY A 4 -8.56 6.42 -14.78
N ILE A 5 -7.28 6.75 -14.56
CA ILE A 5 -6.36 5.91 -13.80
C ILE A 5 -5.82 6.75 -12.65
N GLY A 6 -6.25 6.41 -11.43
CA GLY A 6 -5.72 6.95 -10.19
C GLY A 6 -4.70 5.99 -9.59
N MET A 7 -3.57 6.51 -9.12
CA MET A 7 -2.53 5.71 -8.48
C MET A 7 -1.92 6.45 -7.30
N ALA A 8 -1.79 5.75 -6.18
CA ALA A 8 -1.17 6.26 -4.96
C ALA A 8 -0.01 5.35 -4.51
N THR A 9 1.11 5.99 -4.16
CA THR A 9 2.33 5.38 -3.65
C THR A 9 2.73 6.04 -2.34
N SER A 10 3.51 5.32 -1.52
CA SER A 10 4.11 5.89 -0.32
C SER A 10 5.00 7.10 -0.66
N LYS A 11 4.95 8.13 0.21
CA LYS A 11 5.81 9.32 0.16
C LYS A 11 7.28 8.93 -0.13
N GLU A 12 7.90 9.63 -1.07
CA GLU A 12 9.31 9.48 -1.52
C GLU A 12 9.67 8.23 -2.36
N ARG A 13 8.70 7.47 -2.89
CA ARG A 13 8.99 6.26 -3.69
C ARG A 13 8.51 6.41 -5.13
N THR A 14 9.45 6.53 -6.08
CA THR A 14 9.12 6.68 -7.51
C THR A 14 8.72 5.37 -8.20
N VAL A 15 7.60 5.33 -8.91
CA VAL A 15 7.20 4.18 -9.76
C VAL A 15 6.96 4.68 -11.17
N THR A 16 7.34 3.88 -12.18
CA THR A 16 7.05 4.22 -13.57
C THR A 16 5.71 3.59 -13.97
N LEU A 17 4.76 4.41 -14.37
CA LEU A 17 3.50 3.98 -14.98
C LEU A 17 3.63 4.08 -16.50
N ARG A 18 3.28 3.02 -17.20
CA ARG A 18 3.17 2.99 -18.67
C ARG A 18 1.83 2.43 -19.06
N VAL A 19 1.08 3.17 -19.86
CA VAL A 19 -0.16 2.69 -20.48
C VAL A 19 0.13 2.42 -21.95
N SER A 20 -0.12 1.20 -22.43
CA SER A 20 0.10 0.79 -23.82
C SER A 20 -1.23 0.52 -24.53
N ARG A 21 -1.28 0.89 -25.81
CA ARG A 21 -2.40 0.56 -26.70
C ARG A 21 -2.42 -0.94 -27.05
N PRO A 22 -3.53 -1.48 -27.58
CA PRO A 22 -3.62 -2.87 -28.07
C PRO A 22 -2.58 -3.21 -29.15
N THR A 23 -2.04 -2.19 -29.82
CA THR A 23 -0.98 -2.30 -30.82
C THR A 23 0.44 -2.36 -30.23
N GLY A 24 0.58 -2.34 -28.90
CA GLY A 24 1.86 -2.35 -28.18
C GLY A 24 2.56 -0.99 -28.09
N LYS A 25 2.06 0.05 -28.77
CA LYS A 25 2.62 1.41 -28.68
C LYS A 25 2.23 2.07 -27.35
N PRO A 26 3.18 2.68 -26.61
CA PRO A 26 2.87 3.42 -25.39
C PRO A 26 1.99 4.63 -25.72
N LEU A 27 0.94 4.84 -24.90
CA LEU A 27 0.10 6.03 -24.91
C LEU A 27 0.78 7.15 -24.11
N LYS A 28 1.19 6.83 -22.87
CA LYS A 28 1.91 7.74 -21.97
C LYS A 28 2.82 6.93 -21.05
N ARG A 29 3.95 7.53 -20.68
CA ARG A 29 4.86 7.04 -19.65
C ARG A 29 5.09 8.16 -18.65
N THR A 30 4.70 7.93 -17.40
CA THR A 30 4.79 8.94 -16.34
C THR A 30 5.60 8.38 -15.17
N PHE A 31 6.43 9.22 -14.56
CA PHE A 31 7.11 8.92 -13.31
C PHE A 31 6.28 9.47 -12.15
N LEU A 32 5.81 8.58 -11.30
CA LEU A 32 4.91 8.90 -10.19
C LEU A 32 5.68 8.89 -8.88
N LYS A 33 5.55 9.95 -8.07
CA LYS A 33 6.26 10.11 -6.79
C LYS A 33 5.39 9.80 -5.57
N GLU A 34 4.12 10.20 -5.60
CA GLU A 34 3.21 10.10 -4.45
C GLU A 34 1.81 9.71 -4.91
N GLU A 35 0.98 10.67 -5.29
CA GLU A 35 -0.37 10.44 -5.78
C GLU A 35 -0.52 11.12 -7.14
N ALA A 36 -1.09 10.40 -8.09
CA ALA A 36 -1.41 10.96 -9.39
C ALA A 36 -2.67 10.32 -9.94
N GLU A 37 -3.48 11.15 -10.54
CA GLU A 37 -4.64 10.76 -11.31
C GLU A 37 -4.46 11.28 -12.74
N ASP A 38 -4.48 10.36 -13.69
CA ASP A 38 -4.36 10.67 -15.11
C ASP A 38 -5.60 10.13 -15.83
N GLU A 39 -6.27 10.98 -16.61
CA GLU A 39 -7.36 10.56 -17.51
C GLU A 39 -6.82 10.28 -18.91
N TYR A 40 -7.24 9.17 -19.51
CA TYR A 40 -6.84 8.71 -20.82
C TYR A 40 -8.06 8.58 -21.75
N VAL A 41 -7.95 9.14 -22.95
CA VAL A 41 -8.95 8.94 -24.01
C VAL A 41 -8.63 7.65 -24.75
N ILE A 42 -9.65 6.82 -24.96
CA ILE A 42 -9.55 5.53 -25.63
C ILE A 42 -9.89 5.71 -27.10
N ASP A 43 -8.86 5.70 -27.95
CA ASP A 43 -8.98 5.95 -29.40
C ASP A 43 -9.38 4.69 -30.22
N LYS A 44 -9.06 3.49 -29.73
CA LYS A 44 -9.24 2.23 -30.46
C LYS A 44 -9.83 1.15 -29.56
N ALA A 45 -10.74 0.35 -30.10
CA ALA A 45 -11.22 -0.85 -29.43
C ALA A 45 -10.10 -1.89 -29.29
N GLY A 46 -9.97 -2.50 -28.11
CA GLY A 46 -9.04 -3.58 -27.84
C GLY A 46 -8.54 -3.61 -26.39
N ALA A 47 -7.62 -4.53 -26.11
CA ALA A 47 -7.02 -4.68 -24.79
C ALA A 47 -5.89 -3.65 -24.57
N TYR A 48 -6.06 -2.79 -23.57
CA TYR A 48 -5.02 -1.86 -23.12
C TYR A 48 -4.22 -2.50 -21.98
N GLU A 49 -2.92 -2.23 -21.96
CA GLU A 49 -2.02 -2.75 -20.93
C GLU A 49 -1.55 -1.62 -20.02
N ILE A 50 -1.66 -1.84 -18.70
CA ILE A 50 -1.16 -0.91 -17.68
C ILE A 50 0.03 -1.58 -17.00
N CYS A 51 1.24 -1.08 -17.27
CA CYS A 51 2.48 -1.61 -16.72
C CYS A 51 2.98 -0.71 -15.59
N LEU A 52 3.28 -1.32 -14.45
CA LEU A 52 3.93 -0.68 -13.30
C LEU A 52 5.35 -1.22 -13.17
N SER A 53 6.34 -0.35 -13.25
CA SER A 53 7.75 -0.74 -13.16
C SER A 53 8.46 -0.07 -11.99
N ASN A 54 9.17 -0.88 -11.21
CA ASN A 54 10.08 -0.45 -10.13
C ASN A 54 11.55 -0.44 -10.60
N ALA A 55 11.82 -0.15 -11.86
CA ALA A 55 13.18 -0.18 -12.40
C ALA A 55 14.16 0.78 -11.69
N HIS A 56 13.68 1.87 -11.09
CA HIS A 56 14.54 2.86 -10.43
C HIS A 56 14.91 2.49 -8.98
N SER A 57 14.20 1.58 -8.32
CA SER A 57 14.56 1.13 -6.96
C SER A 57 14.47 -0.39 -6.85
N MET A 58 15.31 -1.07 -7.62
CA MET A 58 15.36 -2.54 -7.69
C MET A 58 15.64 -3.20 -6.33
N TYR A 59 16.32 -2.49 -5.41
CA TYR A 59 16.72 -3.03 -4.11
C TYR A 59 15.61 -3.06 -3.06
N VAL A 60 14.48 -2.39 -3.27
CA VAL A 60 13.39 -2.29 -2.29
C VAL A 60 12.05 -2.45 -2.98
N SER A 61 11.23 -3.41 -2.52
CA SER A 61 9.86 -3.56 -3.00
C SER A 61 9.01 -2.34 -2.64
N LYS A 62 8.22 -1.84 -3.58
CA LYS A 62 7.28 -0.73 -3.36
C LYS A 62 5.85 -1.25 -3.38
N MET A 63 5.03 -0.72 -2.48
CA MET A 63 3.59 -0.94 -2.49
C MET A 63 2.92 0.16 -3.31
N VAL A 64 2.07 -0.23 -4.24
CA VAL A 64 1.30 0.65 -5.12
C VAL A 64 -0.18 0.34 -4.94
N TYR A 65 -0.99 1.37 -4.75
CA TYR A 65 -2.43 1.30 -4.85
C TYR A 65 -2.85 1.82 -6.22
N LEU A 66 -3.50 0.99 -7.02
CA LEU A 66 -3.97 1.32 -8.35
C LEU A 66 -5.50 1.30 -8.36
N PHE A 67 -6.10 2.36 -8.87
CA PHE A 67 -7.52 2.50 -9.10
C PHE A 67 -7.77 2.82 -10.58
N VAL A 68 -8.62 2.04 -11.24
CA VAL A 68 -8.96 2.24 -12.64
C VAL A 68 -10.47 2.45 -12.72
N SER A 69 -10.88 3.61 -13.24
CA SER A 69 -12.27 3.96 -13.51
C SER A 69 -12.48 4.09 -15.01
N VAL A 70 -13.59 3.55 -15.49
CA VAL A 70 -13.96 3.60 -16.91
C VAL A 70 -15.26 4.35 -17.03
N SER A 71 -15.27 5.43 -17.80
CA SER A 71 -16.41 6.34 -17.97
C SER A 71 -16.80 6.46 -19.45
N TYR A 72 -18.06 6.11 -19.76
CA TYR A 72 -18.64 6.21 -21.10
C TYR A 72 -19.31 7.59 -21.30
N LYS A 73 -18.54 8.61 -21.70
CA LYS A 73 -19.08 9.98 -21.83
C LYS A 73 -20.26 10.14 -22.80
N GLU A 74 -20.38 9.29 -23.83
CA GLU A 74 -21.43 9.41 -24.86
C GLU A 74 -22.64 8.48 -24.61
N ASP A 75 -22.46 7.35 -23.92
CA ASP A 75 -23.55 6.38 -23.71
C ASP A 75 -24.27 6.56 -22.37
N TRP A 76 -23.78 7.37 -21.43
CA TRP A 76 -24.49 7.55 -20.15
C TRP A 76 -25.84 8.22 -20.32
N ASP A 77 -25.99 9.17 -21.24
CA ASP A 77 -27.27 9.83 -21.50
C ASP A 77 -28.24 8.90 -22.22
N GLN A 78 -27.78 8.17 -23.25
CA GLN A 78 -28.60 7.20 -23.99
C GLN A 78 -28.94 5.94 -23.17
N TYR A 79 -28.02 5.44 -22.34
CA TYR A 79 -28.23 4.31 -21.45
C TYR A 79 -29.15 4.68 -20.29
N ASN A 80 -29.02 5.90 -19.74
CA ASN A 80 -29.97 6.44 -18.78
C ASN A 80 -31.35 6.64 -19.42
N GLU A 81 -31.46 7.18 -20.63
CA GLU A 81 -32.74 7.32 -21.33
C GLU A 81 -33.41 5.96 -21.60
N VAL A 82 -32.66 4.96 -22.08
CA VAL A 82 -33.21 3.61 -22.32
C VAL A 82 -33.58 2.92 -21.02
N LEU A 83 -32.80 3.09 -19.95
CA LEU A 83 -33.17 2.58 -18.63
C LEU A 83 -34.40 3.28 -18.07
N VAL A 84 -34.45 4.61 -18.14
CA VAL A 84 -35.58 5.43 -17.69
C VAL A 84 -36.83 5.05 -18.47
N GLN A 85 -36.77 4.95 -19.79
CA GLN A 85 -37.90 4.58 -20.65
C GLN A 85 -38.38 3.14 -20.42
N LYS A 86 -37.47 2.18 -20.25
CA LYS A 86 -37.84 0.79 -19.90
C LYS A 86 -38.42 0.69 -18.49
N PHE A 87 -37.98 1.54 -17.57
CA PHE A 87 -38.48 1.57 -16.20
C PHE A 87 -39.83 2.30 -16.11
N GLU A 88 -40.02 3.39 -16.85
CA GLU A 88 -41.28 4.13 -17.00
C GLU A 88 -42.38 3.24 -17.60
N ALA A 89 -42.05 2.40 -18.59
CA ALA A 89 -42.98 1.41 -19.14
C ALA A 89 -43.40 0.33 -18.12
N MET A 90 -42.61 0.11 -17.07
CA MET A 90 -42.91 -0.82 -15.96
C MET A 90 -43.62 -0.12 -14.79
N GLN A 91 -43.80 1.21 -14.86
CA GLN A 91 -44.17 2.06 -13.75
C GLN A 91 -45.47 2.82 -14.00
N SER A 92 -46.60 2.15 -13.76
CA SER A 92 -47.89 2.81 -13.54
C SER A 92 -47.97 3.59 -12.20
N MET A 93 -46.85 3.94 -11.54
CA MET A 93 -46.81 4.56 -10.21
C MET A 93 -45.62 5.54 -10.08
N GLY A 94 -45.78 6.79 -10.53
CA GLY A 94 -44.72 7.82 -10.66
C GLY A 94 -43.92 8.16 -9.39
N ASN A 95 -44.46 7.94 -8.19
CA ASN A 95 -43.84 8.40 -6.93
C ASN A 95 -42.80 7.42 -6.33
N LEU A 96 -42.81 6.14 -6.70
CA LEU A 96 -41.92 5.14 -6.10
C LEU A 96 -40.52 5.16 -6.69
N THR A 97 -40.34 5.47 -7.98
CA THR A 97 -39.00 5.39 -8.58
C THR A 97 -38.12 6.60 -8.35
N GLN A 98 -38.69 7.78 -8.10
CA GLN A 98 -37.89 8.93 -7.67
C GLN A 98 -37.20 8.65 -6.33
N THR A 99 -37.93 8.09 -5.36
CA THR A 99 -37.34 7.68 -4.07
C THR A 99 -36.34 6.53 -4.25
N MET A 100 -36.64 5.53 -5.08
CA MET A 100 -35.72 4.41 -5.36
C MET A 100 -34.40 4.89 -6.00
N SER A 101 -34.47 5.83 -6.94
CA SER A 101 -33.30 6.45 -7.59
C SER A 101 -32.42 7.20 -6.58
N MET A 102 -33.02 8.02 -5.71
CA MET A 102 -32.29 8.75 -4.68
C MET A 102 -31.61 7.81 -3.68
N VAL A 103 -32.29 6.76 -3.23
CA VAL A 103 -31.71 5.76 -2.32
C VAL A 103 -30.54 5.06 -2.98
N ARG A 104 -30.67 4.65 -4.25
CA ARG A 104 -29.58 4.01 -4.99
C ARG A 104 -28.35 4.90 -5.09
N ASN A 105 -28.51 6.18 -5.41
CA ASN A 105 -27.40 7.13 -5.47
C ASN A 105 -26.72 7.31 -4.11
N ARG A 106 -27.49 7.41 -3.02
CA ARG A 106 -26.94 7.51 -1.66
C ARG A 106 -26.20 6.24 -1.24
N VAL A 107 -26.72 5.06 -1.58
CA VAL A 107 -26.06 3.78 -1.30
C VAL A 107 -24.76 3.65 -2.09
N ASN A 108 -24.75 4.01 -3.37
CA ASN A 108 -23.53 4.00 -4.19
C ASN A 108 -22.46 4.96 -3.65
N TYR A 109 -22.87 6.15 -3.19
CA TYR A 109 -21.97 7.09 -2.53
C TYR A 109 -21.40 6.49 -1.24
N MET A 110 -22.24 5.91 -0.38
CA MET A 110 -21.82 5.29 0.88
C MET A 110 -20.84 4.13 0.64
N LEU A 111 -21.11 3.28 -0.34
CA LEU A 111 -20.24 2.15 -0.71
C LEU A 111 -18.88 2.64 -1.23
N SER A 112 -18.88 3.70 -2.05
CA SER A 112 -17.65 4.31 -2.56
C SER A 112 -16.82 4.88 -1.41
N PHE A 113 -17.46 5.60 -0.48
CA PHE A 113 -16.83 6.16 0.71
C PHE A 113 -16.27 5.07 1.65
N GLN A 114 -17.04 4.01 1.90
CA GLN A 114 -16.60 2.89 2.73
C GLN A 114 -15.39 2.19 2.11
N ASN A 115 -15.41 1.97 0.80
CA ASN A 115 -14.27 1.38 0.09
C ASN A 115 -13.04 2.28 0.23
N TYR A 116 -13.17 3.57 -0.04
CA TYR A 116 -12.09 4.55 0.12
C TYR A 116 -11.47 4.46 1.53
N ASN A 117 -12.28 4.56 2.58
CA ASN A 117 -11.78 4.49 3.95
C ASN A 117 -11.10 3.15 4.28
N ARG A 118 -11.62 2.03 3.77
CA ARG A 118 -11.01 0.71 3.97
C ARG A 118 -9.60 0.65 3.37
N TRP A 119 -9.39 1.26 2.20
CA TRP A 119 -8.07 1.36 1.58
C TRP A 119 -7.10 2.20 2.41
N HIS A 120 -7.53 3.37 2.89
CA HIS A 120 -6.71 4.24 3.73
C HIS A 120 -6.33 3.57 5.05
N PHE A 121 -7.28 2.94 5.73
CA PHE A 121 -7.02 2.24 6.97
C PHE A 121 -6.02 1.09 6.78
N ALA A 122 -6.18 0.29 5.71
CA ALA A 122 -5.26 -0.80 5.41
C ALA A 122 -3.82 -0.31 5.15
N LYS A 123 -3.68 0.82 4.45
CA LYS A 123 -2.38 1.49 4.22
C LYS A 123 -1.76 1.93 5.54
N ASP A 124 -2.49 2.68 6.35
CA ASP A 124 -1.96 3.29 7.57
C ASP A 124 -1.64 2.23 8.63
N PHE A 125 -2.50 1.22 8.78
CA PHE A 125 -2.24 0.08 9.67
C PHE A 125 -0.96 -0.66 9.28
N ARG A 126 -0.72 -0.85 7.98
CA ARG A 126 0.50 -1.52 7.51
C ARG A 126 1.75 -0.71 7.82
N MET A 127 1.71 0.61 7.63
CA MET A 127 2.84 1.48 7.96
C MET A 127 3.16 1.42 9.45
N ALA A 128 2.15 1.48 10.31
CA ALA A 128 2.32 1.36 11.76
C ALA A 128 2.93 0.00 12.15
N LYS A 129 2.45 -1.11 11.55
CA LYS A 129 2.94 -2.46 11.85
C LYS A 129 4.42 -2.64 11.51
N ILE A 130 4.85 -2.18 10.33
CA ILE A 130 6.24 -2.30 9.89
C ILE A 130 7.17 -1.51 10.81
N ASN A 131 6.77 -0.29 11.17
CA ASN A 131 7.55 0.54 12.08
C ASN A 131 7.68 -0.10 13.46
N ASN A 132 6.56 -0.59 14.01
CA ASN A 132 6.56 -1.23 15.33
C ASN A 132 7.46 -2.48 15.35
N PHE A 133 7.35 -3.33 14.32
CA PHE A 133 8.20 -4.53 14.21
C PHE A 133 9.69 -4.18 14.14
N TYR A 134 10.06 -3.15 13.36
CA TYR A 134 11.44 -2.70 13.26
C TYR A 134 11.99 -2.23 14.61
N VAL A 135 11.28 -1.33 15.30
CA VAL A 135 11.70 -0.80 16.60
C VAL A 135 11.81 -1.93 17.62
N GLN A 136 10.83 -2.83 17.66
CA GLN A 136 10.82 -3.94 18.61
C GLN A 136 11.96 -4.93 18.36
N PHE A 137 12.26 -5.27 17.11
CA PHE A 137 13.35 -6.17 16.75
C PHE A 137 14.71 -5.61 17.19
N TRP A 138 15.00 -4.34 16.86
CA TRP A 138 16.27 -3.70 17.24
C TRP A 138 16.38 -3.51 18.75
N SER A 139 15.28 -3.20 19.43
CA SER A 139 15.25 -3.09 20.90
C SER A 139 15.59 -4.42 21.57
N ILE A 140 14.96 -5.52 21.12
CA ILE A 140 15.22 -6.87 21.66
C ILE A 140 16.69 -7.26 21.41
N LEU A 141 17.21 -7.01 20.21
CA LEU A 141 18.60 -7.29 19.88
C LEU A 141 19.56 -6.55 20.84
N GLN A 142 19.33 -5.26 21.09
CA GLN A 142 20.14 -4.48 22.02
C GLN A 142 20.06 -5.02 23.45
N CYS A 143 18.88 -5.39 23.92
CA CYS A 143 18.73 -6.02 25.25
C CYS A 143 19.57 -7.32 25.35
N VAL A 144 19.54 -8.16 24.32
CA VAL A 144 20.36 -9.39 24.27
C VAL A 144 21.85 -9.08 24.33
N VAL A 145 22.31 -8.05 23.60
CA VAL A 145 23.72 -7.62 23.62
C VAL A 145 24.14 -7.13 25.00
N ILE A 146 23.32 -6.31 25.68
CA ILE A 146 23.62 -5.80 27.03
C ILE A 146 23.76 -6.96 28.03
N ILE A 147 22.83 -7.92 27.99
CA ILE A 147 22.88 -9.11 28.85
C ILE A 147 24.15 -9.93 28.56
N GLY A 148 24.48 -10.14 27.28
CA GLY A 148 25.70 -10.83 26.87
C GLY A 148 26.97 -10.15 27.39
N CYS A 149 27.06 -8.82 27.27
CA CYS A 149 28.17 -8.03 27.81
C CYS A 149 28.27 -8.16 29.34
N ALA A 150 27.16 -8.13 30.06
CA ALA A 150 27.16 -8.29 31.52
C ALA A 150 27.70 -9.68 31.94
N PHE A 151 27.27 -10.75 31.25
CA PHE A 151 27.82 -12.09 31.50
C PHE A 151 29.32 -12.17 31.17
N PHE A 152 29.74 -11.59 30.06
CA PHE A 152 31.14 -11.56 29.65
C PHE A 152 32.02 -10.81 30.67
N GLN A 153 31.55 -9.67 31.17
CA GLN A 153 32.21 -8.90 32.23
C GLN A 153 32.40 -9.73 33.50
N VAL A 154 31.33 -10.37 34.00
CA VAL A 154 31.41 -11.19 35.23
C VAL A 154 32.32 -12.41 35.03
N TYR A 155 32.28 -13.04 33.87
CA TYR A 155 33.16 -14.17 33.54
C TYR A 155 34.64 -13.76 33.57
N PHE A 156 34.99 -12.65 32.93
CA PHE A 156 36.36 -12.12 32.91
C PHE A 156 36.84 -11.75 34.31
N VAL A 157 36.02 -11.07 35.10
CA VAL A 157 36.34 -10.73 36.49
C VAL A 157 36.58 -11.99 37.32
N LYS A 158 35.71 -13.00 37.24
CA LYS A 158 35.93 -14.28 37.93
C LYS A 158 37.23 -14.96 37.48
N LYS A 159 37.53 -14.98 36.18
CA LYS A 159 38.76 -15.58 35.67
C LYS A 159 40.03 -14.84 36.08
N LEU A 160 39.98 -13.51 36.19
CA LEU A 160 41.11 -12.69 36.63
C LEU A 160 41.44 -12.90 38.12
N PHE A 161 40.42 -13.05 38.97
CA PHE A 161 40.60 -13.23 40.42
C PHE A 161 40.74 -14.70 40.86
N ILE A 162 40.63 -15.68 39.95
CA ILE A 162 41.10 -17.05 40.20
C ILE A 162 42.63 -17.06 40.02
N VAL A 163 43.31 -16.42 40.97
CA VAL A 163 44.74 -16.63 41.17
C VAL A 163 44.87 -18.01 41.79
N LYS A 164 45.62 -18.93 41.18
CA LYS A 164 46.01 -20.17 41.86
C LYS A 164 46.68 -19.73 43.15
N THR A 165 46.10 -20.09 44.30
CA THR A 165 46.77 -19.97 45.59
C THR A 165 48.00 -20.86 45.53
N LEU A 166 49.12 -20.32 45.03
CA LEU A 166 50.42 -20.91 45.25
C LEU A 166 50.55 -20.98 46.77
N THR A 167 50.54 -22.22 47.23
CA THR A 167 50.65 -22.64 48.62
C THR A 167 51.75 -21.81 49.29
N PRO A 168 51.58 -21.28 50.51
CA PRO A 168 52.64 -20.55 51.21
C PRO A 168 53.74 -21.53 51.64
N THR A 169 54.56 -22.00 50.70
CA THR A 169 55.85 -22.59 50.98
C THR A 169 56.86 -21.47 51.04
N ASN A 170 57.10 -20.96 52.24
CA ASN A 170 58.42 -21.04 52.85
C ASN A 170 58.36 -20.49 54.27
N LYS A 171 58.23 -21.43 55.22
CA LYS A 171 58.54 -21.25 56.63
C LYS A 171 60.00 -20.74 56.73
N PRO A 172 60.29 -19.65 57.45
CA PRO A 172 61.67 -19.23 57.64
C PRO A 172 62.38 -20.30 58.49
N ARG A 173 63.49 -20.83 57.99
CA ARG A 173 64.46 -21.53 58.82
C ARG A 173 65.38 -20.48 59.43
N CYS A 174 65.58 -20.61 60.73
CA CYS A 174 66.50 -19.85 61.56
C CYS A 174 67.91 -19.82 60.99
#